data_AF-A0A7S0PB07-F1
#
_entry.id   AF-A0A7S0PB07-F1
#
_cell.length_a   1.000
_cell.length_b   1.000
_cell.length_c   1.000
_cell.angle_alpha   90.00
_cell.angle_beta   90.00
_cell.angle_gamma   90.00
#
_symmetry.space_group_name_H-M   'P 1'
#
loop_
_entity.id
_entity.type
_entity.pdbx_description
1 polymer ?
#
loop_
_entity_poly.entity_id
_entity_poly.type
_entity_poly.pdbx_seq_one_letter_code
_entity_poly.pdbx_strand_id
1 'polypeptide(L)'
;RGAATFQAVADELLSELHGPESSPSAAEMKKVGRRVYDILNVLTALGIVTSSIQGQGVKVVQWVGFPDESRNLLADARRERARRAEVVSALKASVVEAAQQCVALTALRRRNRALIAAALGDQEADRLAPADPEEEDAAEAG
;
A
#
# COMPACT_ATOMS: atom_id res chain seq x y z
N ARG A 1 -9.30 34.14 -0.93
CA ARG A 1 -9.68 33.96 -2.35
C ARG A 1 -9.62 32.46 -2.62
N GLY A 2 -10.76 31.77 -2.77
CA GLY A 2 -10.77 30.29 -2.81
C GLY A 2 -11.70 29.67 -3.85
N ALA A 3 -12.44 30.50 -4.60
CA ALA A 3 -13.28 30.06 -5.70
C ALA A 3 -13.31 31.14 -6.79
N ALA A 4 -13.29 30.71 -8.05
CA ALA A 4 -13.42 31.57 -9.23
C ALA A 4 -14.18 30.81 -10.33
N THR A 5 -14.81 31.53 -11.26
CA THR A 5 -15.43 30.88 -12.41
C THR A 5 -14.42 30.76 -13.55
N PHE A 6 -14.58 29.72 -14.37
CA PHE A 6 -13.74 29.54 -15.56
C PHE A 6 -13.68 30.82 -16.43
N GLN A 7 -14.84 31.43 -16.65
CA GLN A 7 -14.96 32.64 -17.47
C GLN A 7 -14.23 33.83 -16.84
N ALA A 8 -14.38 34.04 -15.53
CA ALA A 8 -13.66 35.10 -14.82
C ALA A 8 -12.15 34.92 -14.89
N VAL A 9 -11.65 33.69 -14.75
CA VAL A 9 -10.22 33.38 -14.88
C VAL A 9 -9.73 33.64 -16.30
N ALA A 10 -10.51 33.26 -17.32
CA ALA A 10 -10.14 33.51 -18.71
C ALA A 10 -10.09 35.02 -19.05
N ASP A 11 -11.06 35.78 -18.55
CA ASP A 11 -11.19 37.22 -18.79
C ASP A 11 -10.09 38.01 -18.05
N GLU A 12 -9.74 37.61 -16.82
CA GLU A 12 -8.63 38.20 -16.05
C GLU A 12 -7.29 37.99 -16.77
N LEU A 13 -7.01 36.76 -17.24
CA LEU A 13 -5.78 36.46 -17.98
C LEU A 13 -5.68 37.23 -19.32
N LEU A 14 -6.80 37.41 -20.01
CA LEU A 14 -6.83 38.22 -21.24
C LEU A 14 -6.54 39.69 -20.95
N SER A 15 -7.09 40.22 -19.85
CA SER A 15 -6.85 41.59 -19.40
C SER A 15 -5.39 41.83 -19.00
N GLU A 16 -4.75 40.86 -18.33
CA GLU A 16 -3.33 40.96 -17.97
C GLU A 16 -2.41 40.94 -19.20
N LEU A 17 -2.78 40.19 -20.25
CA LEU A 17 -1.95 40.04 -21.44
C LEU A 17 -1.97 41.27 -22.37
N HIS A 18 -3.09 41.98 -22.42
CA HIS A 18 -3.33 43.08 -23.37
C HIS A 18 -3.19 44.49 -22.75
N GLY A 19 -3.15 44.58 -21.42
CA GLY A 19 -3.17 45.87 -20.72
C GLY A 19 -4.47 46.65 -20.95
N PRO A 20 -4.62 47.86 -20.36
CA PRO A 20 -5.86 48.62 -20.42
C PRO A 20 -6.18 49.23 -21.81
N GLU A 21 -5.17 49.36 -22.68
CA GLU A 21 -5.27 50.11 -23.94
C GLU A 21 -5.55 49.24 -25.17
N SER A 22 -5.54 47.90 -25.05
CA SER A 22 -5.77 47.01 -26.19
C SER A 22 -6.86 45.98 -25.91
N SER A 23 -7.82 45.89 -26.83
CA SER A 23 -8.91 44.92 -26.77
C SER A 23 -8.46 43.59 -27.37
N PRO A 24 -8.62 42.46 -26.67
CA PRO A 24 -8.25 41.15 -27.19
C PRO A 24 -9.07 40.78 -28.43
N SER A 25 -8.43 40.16 -29.42
CA SER A 25 -9.11 39.57 -30.57
C SER A 25 -9.92 38.34 -30.16
N ALA A 26 -11.03 38.08 -30.86
CA ALA A 26 -11.79 36.84 -30.72
C ALA A 26 -10.93 35.57 -30.93
N ALA A 27 -9.89 35.66 -31.76
CA ALA A 27 -8.95 34.57 -31.97
C ALA A 27 -8.07 34.31 -30.72
N GLU A 28 -7.71 35.37 -29.99
CA GLU A 28 -6.90 35.31 -28.78
C GLU A 28 -7.70 34.81 -27.60
N MET A 29 -8.95 35.27 -27.45
CA MET A 29 -9.91 34.75 -26.47
C MET A 29 -10.06 33.22 -26.60
N LYS A 30 -10.17 32.72 -27.83
CA LYS A 30 -10.27 31.28 -28.10
C LYS A 30 -8.99 30.51 -27.73
N LYS A 31 -7.82 31.09 -27.95
CA LYS A 31 -6.53 30.50 -27.56
C LYS A 31 -6.39 30.42 -26.05
N VAL A 32 -6.69 31.52 -25.34
CA VAL A 32 -6.63 31.57 -23.87
C VAL A 32 -7.64 30.59 -23.27
N GLY A 33 -8.89 30.59 -23.73
CA GLY A 33 -9.90 29.64 -23.26
C GLY A 33 -9.45 28.19 -23.36
N ARG A 34 -8.80 27.80 -24.46
CA ARG A 34 -8.24 26.44 -24.62
C ARG A 34 -7.12 26.14 -23.63
N ARG A 35 -6.20 27.07 -23.38
CA ARG A 35 -5.10 26.90 -22.42
C ARG A 35 -5.57 26.82 -20.98
N VAL A 36 -6.58 27.60 -20.62
CA VAL A 36 -7.20 27.52 -19.29
C VAL A 36 -7.82 26.14 -19.06
N TYR A 37 -8.44 25.53 -20.08
CA TYR A 37 -8.94 24.14 -19.98
C TYR A 37 -7.81 23.12 -19.81
N ASP A 38 -6.74 23.23 -20.60
CA ASP A 38 -5.59 22.31 -20.49
C ASP A 38 -5.02 22.34 -19.06
N ILE A 39 -4.81 23.55 -18.52
CA ILE A 39 -4.28 23.75 -17.17
C ILE A 39 -5.27 23.25 -16.12
N LEU A 40 -6.55 23.60 -16.23
CA LEU A 40 -7.57 23.18 -15.27
C LEU A 40 -7.72 21.66 -15.21
N ASN A 41 -7.68 20.97 -16.35
CA ASN A 41 -7.78 19.51 -16.41
C ASN A 41 -6.60 18.85 -15.69
N VAL A 42 -5.38 19.34 -15.91
CA VAL A 42 -4.18 18.84 -15.22
C VAL A 42 -4.28 19.11 -13.72
N LEU A 43 -4.61 20.34 -13.32
CA LEU A 43 -4.75 20.68 -11.89
C LEU A 43 -5.85 19.88 -11.20
N THR A 44 -6.93 19.56 -11.90
CA THR A 44 -8.01 18.70 -11.38
C THR A 44 -7.56 17.26 -11.24
N ALA A 45 -6.83 16.71 -12.22
CA ALA A 45 -6.26 15.37 -12.15
C ALA A 45 -5.24 15.24 -11.01
N LEU A 46 -4.50 16.30 -10.71
CA LEU A 46 -3.56 16.38 -9.58
C LEU A 46 -4.24 16.65 -8.23
N GLY A 47 -5.56 16.82 -8.20
CA GLY A 47 -6.32 17.10 -6.98
C GLY A 47 -6.03 18.46 -6.35
N ILE A 48 -5.43 19.39 -7.10
CA ILE A 48 -5.03 20.72 -6.60
C ILE A 48 -6.22 21.68 -6.59
N VAL A 49 -7.11 21.52 -7.57
CA VAL A 49 -8.35 22.29 -7.71
C VAL A 49 -9.51 21.36 -8.00
N THR A 50 -10.71 21.77 -7.63
CA THR A 50 -11.95 21.06 -7.97
C THR A 50 -12.81 21.91 -8.89
N SER A 51 -13.34 21.31 -9.95
CA SER A 51 -14.33 21.94 -10.81
C SER A 51 -15.73 21.41 -10.51
N SER A 52 -16.66 22.29 -10.19
CA SER A 52 -18.08 21.95 -10.02
C SER A 52 -18.94 22.78 -10.97
N ILE A 53 -20.05 22.23 -11.43
CA ILE A 53 -21.06 22.96 -12.21
C ILE A 53 -22.08 23.53 -11.21
N GLN A 54 -22.22 24.85 -11.15
CA GLN A 54 -23.24 25.53 -10.33
C GLN A 54 -24.27 26.26 -11.21
N GLY A 55 -25.53 26.25 -10.78
CA GLY A 55 -26.62 26.98 -11.44
C GLY A 55 -26.79 26.64 -12.92
N GLN A 56 -26.91 27.67 -13.77
CA GLN A 56 -27.07 27.56 -15.23
C GLN A 56 -25.76 27.15 -15.95
N GLY A 57 -25.14 26.03 -15.56
CA GLY A 57 -23.98 25.48 -16.27
C GLY A 57 -22.65 26.19 -16.02
N VAL A 58 -22.55 27.01 -14.96
CA VAL A 58 -21.33 27.77 -14.66
C VAL A 58 -20.30 26.84 -14.02
N LYS A 59 -19.11 26.73 -14.65
CA LYS A 59 -17.98 26.00 -14.09
C LYS A 59 -17.29 26.85 -13.02
N VAL A 60 -17.49 26.47 -11.77
CA VAL A 60 -16.83 27.06 -10.60
C VAL A 60 -15.63 26.21 -10.24
N VAL A 61 -14.47 26.83 -10.16
CA VAL A 61 -13.20 26.24 -9.77
C VAL A 61 -12.91 26.65 -8.33
N GLN A 62 -12.66 25.67 -7.46
CA GLN A 62 -12.26 25.90 -6.07
C GLN A 62 -10.83 25.44 -5.84
N TRP A 63 -10.07 26.21 -5.07
CA TRP A 63 -8.72 25.86 -4.68
C TRP A 63 -8.75 24.88 -3.50
N VAL A 64 -8.15 23.70 -3.67
CA VAL A 64 -8.06 22.66 -2.64
C VAL A 64 -6.68 22.70 -1.96
N GLY A 65 -5.62 23.02 -2.71
CA GLY A 65 -4.24 23.06 -2.22
C GLY A 65 -3.36 22.02 -2.89
N PHE A 66 -2.04 22.13 -2.78
CA PHE A 66 -1.15 21.10 -3.32
C PHE A 66 -1.35 19.79 -2.55
N PRO A 67 -1.33 18.62 -3.22
CA PRO A 67 -1.24 17.37 -2.51
C PRO A 67 0.03 17.44 -1.65
N ASP A 68 -0.11 17.38 -0.33
CA ASP A 68 1.01 17.15 0.58
C ASP A 68 1.47 15.68 0.39
N GLU A 69 2.04 15.40 -0.78
CA GLU A 69 2.49 14.09 -1.26
C GLU A 69 3.38 13.43 -0.19
N SER A 70 4.23 14.22 0.45
CA SER A 70 5.13 13.81 1.54
C SER A 70 4.38 13.43 2.82
N ARG A 71 3.28 14.10 3.17
CA ARG A 71 2.48 13.78 4.36
C ARG A 71 1.66 12.50 4.15
N ASN A 72 1.10 12.33 2.95
CA ASN A 72 0.36 11.12 2.58
C ASN A 72 1.29 9.91 2.45
N LEU A 73 2.45 10.07 1.78
CA LEU A 73 3.46 9.02 1.66
C LEU A 73 3.98 8.55 3.03
N LEU A 74 4.23 9.48 3.96
CA LEU A 74 4.65 9.13 5.31
C LEU A 74 3.55 8.37 6.07
N ALA A 75 2.28 8.76 5.92
CA ALA A 75 1.16 8.06 6.54
C ALA A 75 1.01 6.63 5.99
N ASP A 76 1.17 6.45 4.67
CA ASP A 76 1.12 5.15 4.02
C ASP A 76 2.30 4.26 4.42
N ALA A 77 3.52 4.80 4.45
CA ALA A 77 4.70 4.09 4.92
C ALA A 77 4.57 3.66 6.40
N ARG A 78 3.96 4.49 7.25
CA ARG A 78 3.66 4.16 8.65
C ARG A 78 2.63 3.03 8.76
N ARG A 79 1.56 3.06 7.96
CA ARG A 79 0.56 1.98 7.92
C ARG A 79 1.16 0.66 7.47
N GLU A 80 1.95 0.68 6.41
CA GLU A 80 2.61 -0.53 5.90
C GLU A 80 3.63 -1.08 6.91
N ARG A 81 4.38 -0.21 7.60
CA ARG A 81 5.27 -0.62 8.70
C ARG A 81 4.49 -1.30 9.83
N ALA A 82 3.35 -0.75 10.24
CA ALA A 82 2.53 -1.33 11.30
C ALA A 82 2.00 -2.71 10.91
N ARG A 83 1.49 -2.86 9.68
CA ARG A 83 1.03 -4.14 9.13
C ARG A 83 2.14 -5.20 9.13
N ARG A 84 3.34 -4.84 8.67
CA ARG A 84 4.48 -5.77 8.67
C ARG A 84 4.89 -6.17 10.08
N ALA A 85 4.87 -5.23 11.03
CA ALA A 85 5.18 -5.52 12.42
C ALA A 85 4.19 -6.51 13.04
N GLU A 86 2.90 -6.39 12.73
CA GLU A 86 1.87 -7.33 13.16
C GLU A 86 2.11 -8.74 12.59
N VAL A 87 2.38 -8.84 11.28
CA VAL A 87 2.70 -10.13 10.63
C VAL A 87 3.94 -10.78 11.25
N VAL A 88 4.99 -10.00 11.48
CA VAL A 88 6.22 -10.51 12.13
C VAL A 88 5.93 -10.99 13.55
N SER A 89 5.09 -10.27 14.30
CA SER A 89 4.68 -10.68 15.65
C SER A 89 3.92 -12.00 15.63
N ALA A 90 2.95 -12.14 14.72
CA ALA A 90 2.18 -13.38 14.57
C ALA A 90 3.07 -14.56 14.17
N LEU A 91 4.00 -14.37 13.22
CA LEU A 91 4.93 -15.42 12.80
C LEU A 91 5.85 -15.86 13.94
N LYS A 92 6.36 -14.91 14.75
CA LYS A 92 7.15 -15.24 15.94
C LYS A 92 6.38 -16.08 16.94
N ALA A 93 5.11 -15.76 17.19
CA ALA A 93 4.26 -16.55 18.07
C ALA A 93 4.05 -17.97 17.52
N SER A 94 3.78 -18.10 16.22
CA SER A 94 3.63 -19.40 15.56
C SER A 94 4.90 -20.26 15.64
N VAL A 95 6.09 -19.67 15.48
CA VAL A 95 7.37 -20.38 15.62
C VAL A 95 7.57 -20.91 17.04
N VAL A 96 7.23 -20.11 18.06
CA VAL A 96 7.31 -20.53 19.46
C VAL A 96 6.37 -21.70 19.73
N GLU A 97 5.13 -21.63 19.23
CA GLU A 97 4.16 -22.72 19.36
C GLU A 97 4.64 -24.00 18.67
N ALA A 98 5.15 -23.90 17.44
CA ALA A 98 5.70 -25.04 16.70
C ALA A 98 6.87 -25.68 17.45
N ALA A 99 7.78 -24.89 18.03
CA ALA A 99 8.88 -25.40 18.83
C ALA A 99 8.39 -26.17 20.08
N GLN A 100 7.35 -25.67 20.75
CA GLN A 100 6.73 -26.36 21.89
C GLN A 100 6.10 -27.69 21.46
N GLN A 101 5.42 -27.73 20.31
CA GLN A 101 4.86 -28.95 19.74
C GLN A 101 5.96 -29.97 19.42
N CYS A 102 7.09 -29.56 18.82
CA CYS A 102 8.23 -30.43 18.57
C CYS A 102 8.77 -31.06 19.87
N VAL A 103 8.94 -30.27 20.93
CA VAL A 103 9.40 -30.78 22.23
C VAL A 103 8.41 -31.80 22.80
N ALA A 104 7.10 -31.49 22.76
CA ALA A 104 6.06 -32.39 23.25
C ALA A 104 6.01 -33.72 22.46
N LEU A 105 6.12 -33.66 21.13
CA LEU A 105 6.12 -34.83 20.26
C LEU A 105 7.37 -35.69 20.47
N THR A 106 8.54 -35.09 20.64
CA THR A 106 9.77 -35.82 20.97
C THR A 106 9.66 -36.51 22.32
N ALA A 107 9.11 -35.84 23.33
CA ALA A 107 8.86 -36.45 24.64
C ALA A 107 7.87 -37.62 24.56
N LEU A 108 6.80 -37.49 23.76
CA LEU A 108 5.83 -38.55 23.54
C LEU A 108 6.44 -39.75 22.80
N ARG A 109 7.20 -39.50 21.72
CA ARG A 109 7.94 -40.55 20.99
C ARG A 109 8.88 -41.30 21.93
N ARG A 110 9.64 -40.60 22.77
CA ARG A 110 10.54 -41.21 23.75
C ARG A 110 9.79 -42.10 24.75
N ARG A 111 8.68 -41.61 25.30
CA ARG A 111 7.83 -42.39 26.22
C ARG A 111 7.28 -43.65 25.54
N ASN A 112 6.78 -43.53 24.33
CA ASN A 112 6.24 -44.66 23.58
C ASN A 112 7.32 -45.69 23.28
N ARG A 113 8.52 -45.27 22.87
CA ARG A 113 9.67 -46.17 22.68
C ARG A 113 10.01 -46.95 23.96
N ALA A 114 10.08 -46.27 25.11
CA ALA A 114 10.37 -46.92 26.39
C ALA A 114 9.30 -47.96 26.78
N LEU A 115 8.02 -47.67 26.53
CA LEU A 115 6.93 -48.61 26.77
C LEU A 115 6.98 -49.83 25.85
N ILE A 116 7.30 -49.62 24.56
CA ILE A 116 7.45 -50.69 23.58
C ILE A 116 8.63 -51.60 23.96
N ALA A 117 9.78 -51.02 24.34
CA ALA A 117 10.94 -51.79 24.79
C ALA A 117 10.64 -52.61 26.05
N ALA A 118 9.92 -52.03 27.02
CA ALA A 118 9.48 -52.75 28.21
C ALA A 118 8.47 -53.88 27.91
N ALA A 119 7.67 -53.75 26.84
CA ALA A 119 6.63 -54.71 26.47
C ALA A 119 7.12 -55.87 25.59
N LEU A 120 8.05 -55.62 24.66
CA LEU A 120 8.52 -56.61 23.67
C LEU A 120 9.89 -57.23 24.02
N GLY A 121 10.60 -56.67 25.00
CA GLY A 121 11.99 -57.05 25.30
C GLY A 121 12.98 -56.49 24.27
N ASP A 122 14.23 -56.26 24.71
CA ASP A 122 15.23 -55.45 23.98
C ASP A 122 15.49 -55.87 22.52
N GLN A 123 15.21 -57.11 22.13
CA GLN A 123 15.54 -57.62 20.78
C GLN A 123 14.54 -57.25 19.67
N GLU A 124 13.29 -56.91 20.01
CA GLU A 124 12.28 -56.48 19.03
C GLU A 124 12.14 -54.96 18.92
N ALA A 125 12.52 -54.24 19.98
CA ALA A 125 12.50 -52.78 20.02
C ALA A 125 13.50 -52.15 19.03
N ASP A 126 14.64 -52.79 18.81
CA ASP A 126 15.69 -52.34 17.87
C ASP A 126 15.28 -52.58 16.40
N ARG A 127 14.45 -53.58 16.13
CA ARG A 127 13.89 -53.85 14.78
C ARG A 127 12.78 -52.89 14.36
N LEU A 128 12.05 -52.32 15.32
CA LEU A 128 10.96 -51.37 15.08
C LEU A 128 11.39 -49.90 15.18
N ALA A 129 12.66 -49.62 15.46
CA ALA A 129 13.18 -48.27 15.43
C ALA A 129 13.16 -47.75 13.98
N PRO A 130 12.36 -46.72 13.64
CA PRO A 130 12.57 -46.03 12.37
C PRO A 130 13.98 -45.44 12.39
N ALA A 131 14.69 -45.59 11.27
CA ALA A 131 15.99 -44.97 11.01
C ALA A 131 15.95 -43.51 11.50
N ASP A 132 17.01 -43.08 12.17
CA ASP A 132 17.07 -41.72 12.69
C ASP A 132 16.83 -40.75 11.52
N PRO A 133 15.91 -39.78 11.66
CA PRO A 133 15.65 -38.82 10.58
C PRO A 133 16.88 -37.94 10.25
N GLU A 134 17.92 -37.95 11.10
CA GLU A 134 19.21 -37.30 10.79
C GLU A 134 20.05 -38.06 9.75
N GLU A 135 19.78 -39.35 9.49
CA GLU A 135 20.46 -40.10 8.41
C GLU A 135 19.84 -39.85 7.02
N GLU A 136 18.56 -39.47 6.94
CA GLU A 136 17.86 -39.26 5.67
C GLU A 136 18.20 -37.88 5.06
N ASP A 137 18.28 -36.81 5.87
CA ASP A 137 18.66 -35.47 5.40
C ASP A 137 20.15 -35.37 5.00
N ALA A 138 21.02 -36.22 5.56
CA ALA A 138 22.43 -36.27 5.17
C ALA A 138 22.67 -36.97 3.81
N ALA A 139 21.72 -37.81 3.37
CA ALA A 139 21.82 -38.55 2.11
C ALA A 139 21.37 -37.74 0.88
N GLU A 140 20.55 -36.69 1.05
CA GLU A 140 20.09 -35.83 -0.05
C GLU A 140 21.01 -34.62 -0.35
N ALA A 141 22.03 -34.38 0.48
CA ALA A 141 22.96 -33.24 0.32
C ALA A 141 24.29 -33.59 -0.40
N GLY A 142 24.40 -34.77 -1.02
CA GLY A 142 25.60 -35.27 -1.72
C GLY A 142 25.56 -35.10 -3.23
#